data_AF-A0A520ZB29-F1
#
_entry.id   AF-A0A520ZB29-F1
#
_cell.length_a   1.000
_cell.length_b   1.000
_cell.length_c   1.000
_cell.angle_alpha   90.00
_cell.angle_beta   90.00
_cell.angle_gamma   90.00
#
_symmetry.space_group_name_H-M   'P 1'
#
loop_
_entity.id
_entity.type
_entity.pdbx_description
1 polymer ?
#
loop_
_entity_poly.entity_id
_entity_poly.type
_entity_poly.pdbx_seq_one_letter_code
_entity_poly.pdbx_strand_id
1 'polypeptide(L)'
;MIEKDNLQEAEGTIEKPIPKEENTIAEDKTKSSEEIDATESVDSTEKDEDVVNEIEESNAEEGEDDGVKERHRIELKDYEAMSMEDIISEFNRLVKHEKVQAIKSHVDQIKKEFGKKFNHFLEEKKEEFIADGGNEVDFYYSSPLKKRFNDIYKEFRNKRTAHYKDIEQNLKENLKNRLSIIEEIKGLLNVEESINSTYKHFKELQESWRNAGPIPRNDYRDVWNNYHHHVENFYDFLHLNRDLRDLDFKHNLELKLKIIEQAEELAKEENSNRAFRELQALHKMWKEELGPVAKEHREEIWERFSSATKKIHENRQEYFANLDKIYEQNLIKKNDIINKIDLVAEDESNNHSAWQKKIKIVEALREEFFQAGKVPVKVNEATWKKFKESVRSFNRKKNSFYKGLKKDQFENLKKKLELIKIAEENKDSEDFKTVTPLMKKIQSDWKSIGHVPRKDSDRIWKQFKGACNHYFDKFHANKKEANKEENEALEKKNALLEKLKGIKLSGKQKEDIE
;
A
#
# COMPACT_ATOMS: atom_id res chain seq x y z
N MET A 1 -14.99 -4.02 -52.72
CA MET A 1 -13.60 -4.05 -53.22
C MET A 1 -12.91 -5.07 -52.32
N ILE A 2 -12.71 -6.34 -52.73
CA ILE A 2 -11.95 -6.83 -53.90
C ILE A 2 -10.52 -6.27 -53.78
N GLU A 3 -9.54 -6.95 -53.15
CA GLU A 3 -8.88 -8.25 -53.46
C GLU A 3 -7.52 -8.01 -54.18
N LYS A 4 -6.63 -9.02 -54.19
CA LYS A 4 -5.15 -9.01 -54.36
C LYS A 4 -4.42 -8.92 -53.02
N ASP A 5 -3.85 -9.98 -52.45
CA ASP A 5 -3.36 -11.27 -52.98
C ASP A 5 -2.22 -11.17 -54.00
N ASN A 6 -1.12 -11.85 -53.68
CA ASN A 6 0.04 -12.16 -54.54
C ASN A 6 1.03 -13.04 -53.74
N LEU A 7 0.80 -14.36 -53.74
CA LEU A 7 1.90 -15.34 -53.59
C LEU A 7 2.69 -15.42 -54.91
N GLN A 8 3.97 -15.77 -54.80
CA GLN A 8 4.62 -16.57 -55.84
C GLN A 8 5.73 -17.45 -55.27
N GLU A 9 5.51 -18.77 -55.34
CA GLU A 9 6.49 -19.85 -55.30
C GLU A 9 7.22 -19.89 -56.68
N ALA A 10 8.22 -20.71 -57.04
CA ALA A 10 9.07 -21.74 -56.42
C ALA A 10 10.47 -21.63 -57.12
N GLU A 11 11.47 -22.52 -57.08
CA GLU A 11 11.76 -23.84 -56.47
C GLU A 11 13.32 -23.95 -56.38
N GLY A 12 13.90 -25.06 -55.88
CA GLY A 12 15.35 -25.31 -56.07
C GLY A 12 16.05 -26.24 -55.07
N THR A 13 15.66 -27.52 -55.05
CA THR A 13 16.27 -28.58 -54.22
C THR A 13 17.70 -28.94 -54.66
N ILE A 14 18.56 -29.39 -53.72
CA ILE A 14 19.50 -30.54 -53.89
C ILE A 14 20.04 -30.95 -52.51
N GLU A 15 20.13 -32.26 -52.27
CA GLU A 15 20.59 -32.88 -51.02
C GLU A 15 22.09 -33.25 -51.06
N LYS A 16 22.77 -33.23 -49.89
CA LYS A 16 23.78 -34.18 -49.32
C LYS A 16 24.95 -34.71 -50.22
N PRO A 17 26.13 -35.11 -49.67
CA PRO A 17 26.30 -35.76 -48.36
C PRO A 17 27.57 -35.41 -47.53
N ILE A 18 27.63 -36.09 -46.39
CA ILE A 18 28.74 -36.21 -45.43
C ILE A 18 29.80 -37.20 -45.96
N PRO A 19 31.11 -36.97 -45.72
CA PRO A 19 32.10 -38.03 -45.65
C PRO A 19 32.33 -38.45 -44.19
N LYS A 20 32.03 -39.71 -43.87
CA LYS A 20 32.72 -40.42 -42.79
C LYS A 20 33.95 -41.07 -43.42
N GLU A 21 35.11 -40.98 -42.78
CA GLU A 21 36.13 -42.01 -42.92
C GLU A 21 36.24 -42.78 -41.62
N GLU A 22 36.14 -44.09 -41.74
CA GLU A 22 36.43 -45.03 -40.68
C GLU A 22 37.94 -45.12 -40.52
N ASN A 23 38.43 -45.35 -39.30
CA ASN A 23 39.66 -46.11 -39.17
C ASN A 23 39.58 -47.09 -38.00
N THR A 24 40.13 -48.27 -38.25
CA THR A 24 39.80 -49.52 -37.56
C THR A 24 40.41 -49.65 -36.17
N ILE A 25 39.70 -50.41 -35.34
CA ILE A 25 40.15 -50.92 -34.04
C ILE A 25 41.43 -51.77 -34.22
N ALA A 26 42.43 -51.53 -33.37
CA ALA A 26 43.42 -52.52 -33.00
C ALA A 26 43.53 -52.52 -31.46
N GLU A 27 43.31 -53.68 -30.84
CA GLU A 27 43.52 -53.85 -29.40
C GLU A 27 45.02 -53.87 -29.08
N ASP A 28 45.45 -53.15 -28.05
CA ASP A 28 46.44 -53.72 -27.13
C ASP A 28 46.10 -53.37 -25.67
N LYS A 29 46.42 -54.28 -24.77
CA LYS A 29 46.01 -54.27 -23.36
C LYS A 29 47.18 -53.90 -22.46
N THR A 30 47.07 -52.79 -21.76
CA THR A 30 47.75 -52.64 -20.46
C THR A 30 46.87 -51.90 -19.47
N LYS A 31 46.54 -52.59 -18.37
CA LYS A 31 45.90 -52.00 -17.20
C LYS A 31 46.88 -51.07 -16.49
N SER A 32 46.42 -49.88 -16.13
CA SER A 32 46.70 -49.32 -14.80
C SER A 32 45.44 -48.66 -14.29
N SER A 33 45.08 -48.99 -13.05
CA SER A 33 43.86 -48.52 -12.37
C SER A 33 44.16 -47.27 -11.55
N GLU A 34 43.37 -46.22 -11.77
CA GLU A 34 43.09 -45.17 -10.78
C GLU A 34 41.79 -44.47 -11.21
N GLU A 35 40.65 -45.04 -10.80
CA GLU A 35 39.38 -44.30 -10.77
C GLU A 35 39.46 -43.33 -9.59
N ILE A 36 39.50 -42.03 -9.89
CA ILE A 36 39.17 -40.99 -8.92
C ILE A 36 37.91 -40.30 -9.42
N ASP A 37 36.96 -40.20 -8.51
CA ASP A 37 35.64 -39.59 -8.67
C ASP A 37 35.72 -38.20 -9.32
N ALA A 38 35.18 -38.09 -10.53
CA ALA A 38 35.14 -36.86 -11.32
C ALA A 38 33.69 -36.47 -11.70
N THR A 39 32.70 -37.06 -11.02
CA THR A 39 31.28 -36.92 -11.35
C THR A 39 30.51 -36.02 -10.40
N GLU A 40 30.94 -35.87 -9.13
CA GLU A 40 30.34 -34.88 -8.21
C GLU A 40 30.90 -33.46 -8.40
N SER A 41 32.15 -33.30 -8.86
CA SER A 41 32.80 -31.98 -8.95
C SER A 41 32.24 -31.03 -10.01
N VAL A 42 31.64 -31.57 -11.08
CA VAL A 42 31.14 -30.77 -12.22
C VAL A 42 29.81 -30.08 -11.89
N ASP A 43 28.91 -30.75 -11.17
CA ASP A 43 27.60 -30.21 -10.75
C ASP A 43 27.73 -29.17 -9.62
N SER A 44 28.82 -29.21 -8.83
CA SER A 44 29.16 -28.12 -7.90
C SER A 44 29.64 -26.87 -8.63
N THR A 45 30.51 -27.00 -9.66
CA THR A 45 31.07 -25.84 -10.37
C THR A 45 30.04 -25.06 -11.17
N GLU A 46 29.10 -25.74 -11.85
CA GLU A 46 28.06 -25.04 -12.64
C GLU A 46 27.13 -24.18 -11.77
N LYS A 47 26.71 -24.69 -10.61
CA LYS A 47 25.85 -23.94 -9.66
C LYS A 47 26.56 -22.75 -9.02
N ASP A 48 27.86 -22.88 -8.81
CA ASP A 48 28.69 -21.84 -8.24
C ASP A 48 28.91 -20.69 -9.24
N GLU A 49 29.12 -21.02 -10.53
CA GLU A 49 29.14 -20.03 -11.61
C GLU A 49 27.79 -19.30 -11.75
N ASP A 50 26.65 -19.99 -11.67
CA ASP A 50 25.32 -19.36 -11.72
C ASP A 50 25.09 -18.32 -10.61
N VAL A 51 25.48 -18.63 -9.37
CA VAL A 51 25.36 -17.69 -8.23
C VAL A 51 26.24 -16.45 -8.42
N VAL A 52 27.45 -16.63 -8.94
CA VAL A 52 28.36 -15.53 -9.25
C VAL A 52 27.80 -14.66 -10.38
N ASN A 53 27.27 -15.29 -11.45
CA ASN A 53 26.63 -14.59 -12.56
C ASN A 53 25.44 -13.72 -12.09
N GLU A 54 24.60 -14.18 -11.15
CA GLU A 54 23.51 -13.36 -10.59
C GLU A 54 24.05 -12.10 -9.87
N ILE A 55 25.16 -12.23 -9.11
CA ILE A 55 25.77 -11.11 -8.38
C ILE A 55 26.41 -10.11 -9.36
N GLU A 56 27.05 -10.60 -10.42
CA GLU A 56 27.60 -9.75 -11.49
C GLU A 56 26.51 -8.99 -12.23
N GLU A 57 25.41 -9.64 -12.58
CA GLU A 57 24.25 -8.98 -13.18
C GLU A 57 23.63 -7.94 -12.24
N SER A 58 23.54 -8.23 -10.94
CA SER A 58 23.10 -7.28 -9.91
C SER A 58 24.04 -6.08 -9.79
N ASN A 59 25.36 -6.31 -9.86
CA ASN A 59 26.37 -5.25 -9.83
C ASN A 59 26.34 -4.37 -11.08
N ALA A 60 26.10 -4.96 -12.25
CA ALA A 60 25.95 -4.21 -13.49
C ALA A 60 24.65 -3.37 -13.47
N GLU A 61 23.53 -3.94 -12.99
CA GLU A 61 22.25 -3.23 -12.84
C GLU A 61 22.36 -2.06 -11.83
N GLU A 62 23.03 -2.27 -10.69
CA GLU A 62 23.28 -1.20 -9.71
C GLU A 62 24.19 -0.11 -10.26
N GLY A 63 25.15 -0.47 -11.13
CA GLY A 63 26.02 0.47 -11.84
C GLY A 63 25.29 1.37 -12.84
N GLU A 64 24.18 0.93 -13.43
CA GLU A 64 23.36 1.74 -14.35
C GLU A 64 22.42 2.72 -13.64
N ASP A 65 21.91 2.40 -12.43
CA ASP A 65 20.93 3.22 -11.68
C ASP A 65 21.32 3.46 -10.21
N ASP A 66 22.26 4.38 -10.03
CA ASP A 66 22.68 4.96 -8.74
C ASP A 66 21.51 5.54 -7.89
N GLY A 67 20.31 5.66 -8.47
CA GLY A 67 19.09 6.12 -7.81
C GLY A 67 18.43 5.13 -6.85
N VAL A 68 18.75 3.83 -6.93
CA VAL A 68 18.07 2.77 -6.17
C VAL A 68 18.13 3.03 -4.66
N LYS A 69 19.28 3.46 -4.13
CA LYS A 69 19.49 3.72 -2.69
C LYS A 69 18.67 4.90 -2.14
N GLU A 70 18.32 5.88 -2.97
CA GLU A 70 17.55 7.05 -2.54
C GLU A 70 16.03 6.89 -2.66
N ARG A 71 15.54 5.96 -3.49
CA ARG A 71 14.10 5.58 -3.53
C ARG A 71 13.53 5.25 -2.15
N HIS A 72 14.33 4.64 -1.28
CA HIS A 72 13.91 4.20 0.05
C HIS A 72 13.95 5.30 1.13
N ARG A 73 14.47 6.49 0.83
CA ARG A 73 14.58 7.60 1.80
C ARG A 73 13.42 8.60 1.75
N ILE A 74 12.61 8.56 0.70
CA ILE A 74 11.52 9.52 0.49
C ILE A 74 10.24 8.95 1.13
N GLU A 75 9.73 9.62 2.16
CA GLU A 75 8.49 9.21 2.84
C GLU A 75 7.28 9.34 1.89
N LEU A 76 6.50 8.27 1.77
CA LEU A 76 5.34 8.22 0.88
C LEU A 76 4.09 8.69 1.62
N LYS A 77 3.72 9.95 1.38
CA LYS A 77 2.58 10.64 2.00
C LYS A 77 1.22 10.12 1.53
N ASP A 78 0.18 10.29 2.34
CA ASP A 78 -1.19 9.96 1.96
C ASP A 78 -1.81 11.01 1.02
N TYR A 79 -1.54 10.83 -0.28
CA TYR A 79 -2.13 11.65 -1.34
C TYR A 79 -3.66 11.45 -1.51
N GLU A 80 -4.29 10.42 -0.91
CA GLU A 80 -5.76 10.25 -0.92
C GLU A 80 -6.41 11.27 0.03
N ALA A 81 -5.77 11.58 1.16
CA ALA A 81 -6.22 12.57 2.16
C ALA A 81 -5.93 14.05 1.81
N MET A 82 -4.88 14.34 1.04
CA MET A 82 -4.45 15.72 0.72
C MET A 82 -5.40 16.49 -0.23
N SER A 83 -5.38 17.83 -0.19
CA SER A 83 -6.12 18.66 -1.16
C SER A 83 -5.44 18.68 -2.55
N MET A 84 -6.13 19.19 -3.57
CA MET A 84 -5.53 19.29 -4.92
C MET A 84 -4.33 20.26 -4.95
N GLU A 85 -4.42 21.36 -4.21
CA GLU A 85 -3.37 22.35 -3.99
C GLU A 85 -2.16 21.75 -3.26
N ASP A 86 -2.39 20.96 -2.21
CA ASP A 86 -1.31 20.31 -1.46
C ASP A 86 -0.61 19.25 -2.30
N ILE A 87 -1.36 18.47 -3.09
CA ILE A 87 -0.79 17.48 -4.03
C ILE A 87 0.09 18.15 -5.09
N ILE A 88 -0.35 19.28 -5.65
CA ILE A 88 0.46 20.08 -6.59
C ILE A 88 1.72 20.64 -5.90
N SER A 89 1.59 21.11 -4.67
CA SER A 89 2.68 21.71 -3.91
C SER A 89 3.75 20.66 -3.54
N GLU A 90 3.34 19.48 -3.09
CA GLU A 90 4.23 18.36 -2.83
C GLU A 90 4.86 17.82 -4.12
N PHE A 91 4.10 17.73 -5.23
CA PHE A 91 4.67 17.32 -6.52
C PHE A 91 5.76 18.28 -6.99
N ASN A 92 5.53 19.59 -6.88
CA ASN A 92 6.53 20.62 -7.17
C ASN A 92 7.77 20.50 -6.25
N ARG A 93 7.58 20.20 -4.96
CA ARG A 93 8.69 19.96 -4.02
C ARG A 93 9.54 18.77 -4.48
N LEU A 94 8.90 17.63 -4.78
CA LEU A 94 9.57 16.41 -5.22
C LEU A 94 10.38 16.65 -6.50
N VAL A 95 9.80 17.30 -7.52
CA VAL A 95 10.45 17.57 -8.82
C VAL A 95 11.61 18.57 -8.71
N LYS A 96 11.66 19.40 -7.66
CA LYS A 96 12.71 20.40 -7.44
C LYS A 96 13.85 19.95 -6.52
N HIS A 97 13.56 19.12 -5.51
CA HIS A 97 14.51 18.83 -4.44
C HIS A 97 15.01 17.38 -4.41
N GLU A 98 14.30 16.44 -5.07
CA GLU A 98 14.65 15.03 -5.06
C GLU A 98 15.20 14.58 -6.42
N LYS A 99 15.97 13.48 -6.42
CA LYS A 99 16.44 12.84 -7.64
C LYS A 99 15.27 12.27 -8.47
N VAL A 100 15.28 12.51 -9.78
CA VAL A 100 14.17 12.19 -10.69
C VAL A 100 13.85 10.69 -10.74
N GLN A 101 14.91 9.89 -10.68
CA GLN A 101 14.86 8.42 -10.63
C GLN A 101 14.41 7.87 -9.27
N ALA A 102 14.46 8.67 -8.19
CA ALA A 102 13.96 8.29 -6.87
C ALA A 102 12.44 8.49 -6.73
N ILE A 103 11.88 9.55 -7.35
CA ILE A 103 10.48 9.95 -7.15
C ILE A 103 9.43 9.26 -8.04
N LYS A 104 9.81 8.35 -8.94
CA LYS A 104 8.89 7.71 -9.92
C LYS A 104 7.57 7.23 -9.30
N SER A 105 7.64 6.46 -8.21
CA SER A 105 6.47 5.92 -7.51
C SER A 105 5.56 7.02 -6.95
N HIS A 106 6.15 8.07 -6.35
CA HIS A 106 5.40 9.21 -5.84
C HIS A 106 4.68 9.95 -6.97
N VAL A 107 5.35 10.19 -8.10
CA VAL A 107 4.76 10.88 -9.26
C VAL A 107 3.60 10.10 -9.87
N ASP A 108 3.71 8.77 -9.96
CA ASP A 108 2.63 7.92 -10.46
C ASP A 108 1.41 7.92 -9.52
N GLN A 109 1.62 7.90 -8.20
CA GLN A 109 0.53 7.98 -7.22
C GLN A 109 -0.09 9.38 -7.14
N ILE A 110 0.72 10.44 -7.15
CA ILE A 110 0.28 11.84 -7.27
C ILE A 110 -0.59 12.03 -8.52
N LYS A 111 -0.17 11.48 -9.67
CA LYS A 111 -0.95 11.52 -10.91
C LYS A 111 -2.28 10.76 -10.80
N LYS A 112 -2.30 9.60 -10.14
CA LYS A 112 -3.50 8.79 -9.88
C LYS A 112 -4.50 9.57 -9.01
N GLU A 113 -4.07 10.09 -7.87
CA GLU A 113 -4.97 10.76 -6.91
C GLU A 113 -5.38 12.18 -7.36
N PHE A 114 -4.47 12.96 -7.96
CA PHE A 114 -4.84 14.24 -8.57
C PHE A 114 -5.83 14.05 -9.73
N GLY A 115 -5.61 13.03 -10.58
CA GLY A 115 -6.51 12.69 -11.68
C GLY A 115 -7.93 12.37 -11.20
N LYS A 116 -8.08 11.53 -10.16
CA LYS A 116 -9.37 11.23 -9.55
C LYS A 116 -10.07 12.47 -8.99
N LYS A 117 -9.37 13.25 -8.15
CA LYS A 117 -9.94 14.45 -7.49
C LYS A 117 -10.35 15.49 -8.54
N PHE A 118 -9.53 15.70 -9.57
CA PHE A 118 -9.82 16.62 -10.65
C PHE A 118 -11.00 16.17 -11.52
N ASN A 119 -11.09 14.88 -11.85
CA ASN A 119 -12.21 14.34 -12.63
C ASN A 119 -13.54 14.49 -11.87
N HIS A 120 -13.56 14.17 -10.58
CA HIS A 120 -14.75 14.34 -9.74
C HIS A 120 -15.20 15.81 -9.68
N PHE A 121 -14.26 16.75 -9.49
CA PHE A 121 -14.55 18.18 -9.52
C PHE A 121 -15.01 18.67 -10.91
N LEU A 122 -14.51 18.06 -12.00
CA LEU A 122 -14.97 18.34 -13.36
C LEU A 122 -16.42 17.86 -13.57
N GLU A 123 -16.78 16.69 -13.02
CA GLU A 123 -18.15 16.16 -13.02
C GLU A 123 -19.09 17.09 -12.26
N GLU A 124 -18.74 17.54 -11.04
CA GLU A 124 -19.52 18.54 -10.29
C GLU A 124 -19.75 19.83 -11.09
N LYS A 125 -18.72 20.38 -11.75
CA LYS A 125 -18.86 21.58 -12.58
C LYS A 125 -19.64 21.37 -13.87
N LYS A 126 -19.66 20.15 -14.40
CA LYS A 126 -20.48 19.76 -15.54
C LYS A 126 -21.95 19.63 -15.14
N GLU A 127 -22.23 19.05 -13.97
CA GLU A 127 -23.58 18.97 -13.40
C GLU A 127 -24.15 20.36 -13.08
N GLU A 128 -23.36 21.26 -12.47
CA GLU A 128 -23.74 22.67 -12.28
C GLU A 128 -24.11 23.36 -13.61
N PHE A 129 -23.26 23.22 -14.63
CA PHE A 129 -23.49 23.84 -15.95
C PHE A 129 -24.76 23.33 -16.65
N ILE A 130 -25.06 22.04 -16.53
CA ILE A 130 -26.29 21.44 -17.06
C ILE A 130 -27.51 21.90 -16.25
N ALA A 131 -27.38 22.04 -14.93
CA ALA A 131 -28.46 22.54 -14.06
C ALA A 131 -28.82 24.01 -14.34
N ASP A 132 -27.84 24.84 -14.71
CA ASP A 132 -28.02 26.23 -15.16
C ASP A 132 -28.56 26.33 -16.61
N GLY A 133 -28.84 25.20 -17.27
CA GLY A 133 -29.46 25.12 -18.60
C GLY A 133 -28.49 25.02 -19.79
N GLY A 134 -27.20 24.76 -19.54
CA GLY A 134 -26.20 24.52 -20.58
C GLY A 134 -26.31 23.12 -21.22
N ASN A 135 -26.01 23.02 -22.52
CA ASN A 135 -25.92 21.72 -23.19
C ASN A 135 -24.59 21.03 -22.88
N GLU A 136 -24.62 19.73 -22.63
CA GLU A 136 -23.43 18.92 -22.31
C GLU A 136 -22.28 19.06 -23.32
N VAL A 137 -22.62 19.23 -24.61
CA VAL A 137 -21.67 19.34 -25.74
C VAL A 137 -20.85 20.65 -25.68
N ASP A 138 -21.39 21.69 -25.06
CA ASP A 138 -20.79 23.02 -24.97
C ASP A 138 -19.96 23.21 -23.69
N PHE A 139 -19.88 22.20 -22.83
CA PHE A 139 -19.16 22.29 -21.55
C PHE A 139 -17.64 22.34 -21.74
N TYR A 140 -17.04 23.47 -21.38
CA TYR A 140 -15.59 23.66 -21.34
C TYR A 140 -15.15 24.27 -19.99
N TYR A 141 -14.24 23.60 -19.29
CA TYR A 141 -13.72 24.05 -18.00
C TYR A 141 -12.19 24.09 -17.96
N SER A 142 -11.64 25.27 -17.68
CA SER A 142 -10.20 25.50 -17.54
C SER A 142 -9.83 25.75 -16.08
N SER A 143 -8.98 24.89 -15.51
CA SER A 143 -8.52 25.01 -14.13
C SER A 143 -7.06 25.49 -14.04
N PRO A 144 -6.77 26.56 -13.27
CA PRO A 144 -5.40 26.97 -12.96
C PRO A 144 -4.58 25.85 -12.29
N LEU A 145 -5.23 25.01 -11.47
CA LEU A 145 -4.60 23.86 -10.80
C LEU A 145 -4.17 22.81 -11.82
N LYS A 146 -5.06 22.46 -12.76
CA LYS A 146 -4.77 21.50 -13.83
C LYS A 146 -3.62 21.98 -14.72
N LYS A 147 -3.56 23.28 -15.02
CA LYS A 147 -2.44 23.88 -15.74
C LYS A 147 -1.12 23.72 -14.96
N ARG A 148 -1.07 24.17 -13.70
CA ARG A 148 0.12 24.01 -12.82
C ARG A 148 0.58 22.56 -12.73
N PHE A 149 -0.34 21.61 -12.53
CA PHE A 149 -0.03 20.19 -12.51
C PHE A 149 0.62 19.71 -13.82
N ASN A 150 0.04 20.09 -14.97
CA ASN A 150 0.56 19.71 -16.28
C ASN A 150 1.95 20.32 -16.53
N ASP A 151 2.19 21.55 -16.09
CA ASP A 151 3.49 22.24 -16.22
C ASP A 151 4.57 21.53 -15.40
N ILE A 152 4.30 21.18 -14.12
CA ILE A 152 5.22 20.40 -13.27
C ILE A 152 5.43 18.98 -13.84
N TYR A 153 4.37 18.35 -14.38
CA TYR A 153 4.48 17.04 -15.02
C TYR A 153 5.34 17.07 -16.29
N LYS A 154 5.29 18.17 -17.05
CA LYS A 154 6.17 18.42 -18.20
C LYS A 154 7.62 18.63 -17.75
N GLU A 155 7.85 19.40 -16.69
CA GLU A 155 9.18 19.57 -16.09
C GLU A 155 9.77 18.21 -15.64
N PHE A 156 9.01 17.42 -14.88
CA PHE A 156 9.39 16.07 -14.48
C PHE A 156 9.72 15.18 -15.68
N ARG A 157 8.85 15.15 -16.71
CA ARG A 157 9.07 14.35 -17.92
C ARG A 157 10.36 14.76 -18.63
N ASN A 158 10.60 16.06 -18.78
CA ASN A 158 11.79 16.58 -19.44
C ASN A 158 13.06 16.23 -18.66
N LYS A 159 13.09 16.49 -17.35
CA LYS A 159 14.19 16.10 -16.45
C LYS A 159 14.46 14.60 -16.50
N ARG A 160 13.41 13.76 -16.54
CA ARG A 160 13.52 12.31 -16.62
C ARG A 160 14.11 11.86 -17.96
N THR A 161 13.61 12.39 -19.07
CA THR A 161 14.12 12.06 -20.41
C THR A 161 15.57 12.52 -20.59
N ALA A 162 15.96 13.68 -20.05
CA ALA A 162 17.35 14.12 -20.01
C ALA A 162 18.21 13.14 -19.20
N HIS A 163 17.85 12.88 -17.94
CA HIS A 163 18.60 12.00 -17.04
C HIS A 163 18.88 10.61 -17.62
N TYR A 164 17.87 9.92 -18.17
CA TYR A 164 18.10 8.60 -18.79
C TYR A 164 18.92 8.67 -20.08
N LYS A 165 18.80 9.76 -20.86
CA LYS A 165 19.63 9.98 -22.05
C LYS A 165 21.09 10.24 -21.67
N ASP A 166 21.31 11.04 -20.63
CA ASP A 166 22.65 11.36 -20.12
C ASP A 166 23.31 10.09 -19.55
N ILE A 167 22.57 9.23 -18.84
CA ILE A 167 23.05 7.88 -18.44
C ILE A 167 23.37 7.03 -19.67
N GLU A 168 22.46 6.89 -20.63
CA GLU A 168 22.69 6.09 -21.85
C GLU A 168 23.93 6.56 -22.63
N GLN A 169 24.17 7.88 -22.69
CA GLN A 169 25.35 8.46 -23.29
C GLN A 169 26.62 8.16 -22.47
N ASN A 170 26.60 8.39 -21.15
CA ASN A 170 27.73 8.11 -20.27
C ASN A 170 28.13 6.64 -20.31
N LEU A 171 27.18 5.70 -20.27
CA LEU A 171 27.45 4.26 -20.37
C LEU A 171 28.14 3.90 -21.70
N LYS A 172 27.73 4.52 -22.81
CA LYS A 172 28.37 4.32 -24.13
C LYS A 172 29.76 4.95 -24.23
N GLU A 173 29.97 6.11 -23.62
CA GLU A 173 31.28 6.76 -23.55
C GLU A 173 32.26 5.97 -22.67
N ASN A 174 31.80 5.48 -21.52
CA ASN A 174 32.54 4.59 -20.63
C ASN A 174 32.87 3.24 -21.31
N LEU A 175 31.92 2.66 -22.06
CA LEU A 175 32.15 1.44 -22.84
C LEU A 175 33.26 1.65 -23.87
N LYS A 176 33.19 2.76 -24.62
CA LYS A 176 34.25 3.13 -25.57
C LYS A 176 35.61 3.33 -24.89
N ASN A 177 35.62 3.94 -23.71
CA ASN A 177 36.84 4.14 -22.92
C ASN A 177 37.44 2.79 -22.46
N ARG A 178 36.63 1.90 -21.87
CA ARG A 178 37.05 0.54 -21.48
C ARG A 178 37.60 -0.25 -22.68
N LEU A 179 36.97 -0.15 -23.85
CA LEU A 179 37.48 -0.79 -25.08
C LEU A 179 38.81 -0.20 -25.57
N SER A 180 39.02 1.12 -25.45
CA SER A 180 40.32 1.77 -25.76
C SER A 180 41.43 1.23 -24.85
N ILE A 181 41.17 1.19 -23.54
CA ILE A 181 42.11 0.68 -22.53
C ILE A 181 42.52 -0.78 -22.84
N ILE A 182 41.59 -1.62 -23.30
CA ILE A 182 41.88 -3.02 -23.69
C ILE A 182 42.84 -3.07 -24.89
N GLU A 183 42.59 -2.29 -25.94
CA GLU A 183 43.46 -2.24 -27.12
C GLU A 183 44.83 -1.61 -26.79
N GLU A 184 44.90 -0.67 -25.85
CA GLU A 184 46.16 -0.09 -25.34
C GLU A 184 46.98 -1.12 -24.53
N ILE A 185 46.36 -1.90 -23.64
CA ILE A 185 47.01 -3.00 -22.91
C ILE A 185 47.54 -4.08 -23.89
N LYS A 186 46.75 -4.41 -24.90
CA LYS A 186 47.15 -5.33 -25.98
C LYS A 186 48.31 -4.78 -26.83
N GLY A 187 48.34 -3.45 -27.04
CA GLY A 187 49.42 -2.75 -27.73
C GLY A 187 50.76 -2.81 -26.99
N LEU A 188 50.75 -2.78 -25.65
CA LEU A 188 51.96 -2.81 -24.81
C LEU A 188 52.87 -4.03 -25.04
N LEU A 189 52.31 -5.14 -25.53
CA LEU A 189 53.06 -6.37 -25.81
C LEU A 189 54.05 -6.23 -27.00
N ASN A 190 53.89 -5.18 -27.82
CA ASN A 190 54.64 -4.99 -29.08
C ASN A 190 55.61 -3.79 -29.04
N VAL A 191 55.84 -3.18 -27.88
CA VAL A 191 56.63 -1.93 -27.77
C VAL A 191 58.09 -2.25 -27.44
N GLU A 192 59.04 -1.73 -28.24
CA GLU A 192 60.49 -1.79 -27.99
C GLU A 192 60.93 -0.79 -26.89
N GLU A 193 60.27 -0.85 -25.73
CA GLU A 193 60.56 -0.01 -24.56
C GLU A 193 61.19 -0.80 -23.40
N SER A 194 61.69 -0.08 -22.39
CA SER A 194 62.16 -0.70 -21.15
C SER A 194 60.98 -1.30 -20.37
N ILE A 195 61.10 -2.54 -19.86
CA ILE A 195 60.01 -3.19 -19.10
C ILE A 195 59.45 -2.31 -17.97
N ASN A 196 60.29 -1.49 -17.33
CA ASN A 196 59.84 -0.59 -16.26
C ASN A 196 58.91 0.54 -16.74
N SER A 197 59.08 1.05 -17.96
CA SER A 197 58.15 2.02 -18.56
C SER A 197 56.87 1.35 -19.05
N THR A 198 56.98 0.19 -19.69
CA THR A 198 55.83 -0.65 -20.10
C THR A 198 54.96 -1.03 -18.90
N TYR A 199 55.58 -1.44 -17.79
CA TYR A 199 54.91 -1.78 -16.53
C TYR A 199 54.24 -0.57 -15.86
N LYS A 200 54.90 0.60 -15.85
CA LYS A 200 54.30 1.83 -15.33
C LYS A 200 53.05 2.21 -16.14
N HIS A 201 53.14 2.16 -17.47
CA HIS A 201 52.00 2.47 -18.33
C HIS A 201 50.85 1.47 -18.16
N PHE A 202 51.16 0.18 -18.02
CA PHE A 202 50.15 -0.83 -17.66
C PHE A 202 49.44 -0.49 -16.34
N LYS A 203 50.15 -0.05 -15.29
CA LYS A 203 49.51 0.39 -14.03
C LYS A 203 48.64 1.64 -14.20
N GLU A 204 49.04 2.59 -15.04
CA GLU A 204 48.21 3.76 -15.41
C GLU A 204 46.94 3.34 -16.16
N LEU A 205 47.02 2.32 -17.02
CA LEU A 205 45.86 1.73 -17.70
C LEU A 205 44.94 0.96 -16.72
N GLN A 206 45.50 0.21 -15.77
CA GLN A 206 44.71 -0.44 -14.69
C GLN A 206 44.00 0.59 -13.79
N GLU A 207 44.65 1.72 -13.49
CA GLU A 207 44.03 2.83 -12.77
C GLU A 207 42.94 3.51 -13.59
N SER A 208 43.19 3.72 -14.88
CA SER A 208 42.20 4.27 -15.82
C SER A 208 40.98 3.36 -15.96
N TRP A 209 41.16 2.03 -15.97
CA TRP A 209 40.07 1.05 -15.98
C TRP A 209 39.19 1.16 -14.73
N ARG A 210 39.79 1.20 -13.54
CA ARG A 210 39.06 1.39 -12.27
C ARG A 210 38.25 2.69 -12.24
N ASN A 211 38.76 3.73 -12.90
CA ASN A 211 38.13 5.04 -13.00
C ASN A 211 37.20 5.21 -14.22
N ALA A 212 37.08 4.21 -15.10
CA ALA A 212 36.34 4.31 -16.37
C ALA A 212 34.80 4.30 -16.21
N GLY A 213 34.28 4.17 -14.99
CA GLY A 213 32.85 4.20 -14.70
C GLY A 213 32.08 2.93 -15.11
N PRO A 214 30.74 2.92 -14.91
CA PRO A 214 29.87 1.81 -15.31
C PRO A 214 29.68 1.77 -16.82
N ILE A 215 29.37 0.58 -17.35
CA ILE A 215 29.10 0.30 -18.77
C ILE A 215 27.78 -0.48 -18.89
N PRO A 216 27.17 -0.60 -20.09
CA PRO A 216 25.89 -1.30 -20.22
C PRO A 216 25.98 -2.76 -19.76
N ARG A 217 24.99 -3.23 -19.00
CA ARG A 217 24.93 -4.59 -18.42
C ARG A 217 25.17 -5.69 -19.45
N ASN A 218 24.60 -5.54 -20.65
CA ASN A 218 24.73 -6.51 -21.73
C ASN A 218 26.18 -6.68 -22.23
N ASP A 219 26.99 -5.63 -22.13
CA ASP A 219 28.39 -5.62 -22.58
C ASP A 219 29.37 -5.95 -21.44
N TYR A 220 28.94 -5.85 -20.17
CA TYR A 220 29.80 -5.91 -18.98
C TYR A 220 30.68 -7.16 -18.93
N ARG A 221 30.07 -8.35 -19.05
CA ARG A 221 30.75 -9.63 -18.92
C ARG A 221 31.82 -9.82 -20.00
N ASP A 222 31.47 -9.54 -21.25
CA ASP A 222 32.34 -9.78 -22.40
C ASP A 222 33.51 -8.78 -22.43
N VAL A 223 33.25 -7.52 -22.06
CA VAL A 223 34.28 -6.48 -21.90
C VAL A 223 35.23 -6.79 -20.74
N TRP A 224 34.71 -7.28 -19.61
CA TRP A 224 35.55 -7.71 -18.49
C TRP A 224 36.39 -8.95 -18.82
N ASN A 225 35.81 -9.97 -19.46
CA ASN A 225 36.55 -11.18 -19.89
C ASN A 225 37.71 -10.82 -20.84
N ASN A 226 37.47 -9.91 -21.79
CA ASN A 226 38.46 -9.45 -22.75
C ASN A 226 39.60 -8.67 -22.06
N TYR A 227 39.26 -7.74 -21.16
CA TYR A 227 40.24 -7.06 -20.30
C TYR A 227 41.05 -8.03 -19.45
N HIS A 228 40.39 -9.00 -18.79
CA HIS A 228 41.05 -9.99 -17.95
C HIS A 228 42.06 -10.81 -18.75
N HIS A 229 41.67 -11.31 -19.93
CA HIS A 229 42.56 -12.05 -20.84
C HIS A 229 43.81 -11.24 -21.22
N HIS A 230 43.66 -9.97 -21.61
CA HIS A 230 44.82 -9.13 -21.95
C HIS A 230 45.67 -8.73 -20.75
N VAL A 231 45.08 -8.60 -19.56
CA VAL A 231 45.80 -8.46 -18.29
C VAL A 231 46.64 -9.71 -18.01
N GLU A 232 46.09 -10.91 -18.13
CA GLU A 232 46.84 -12.15 -17.93
C GLU A 232 48.00 -12.29 -18.93
N ASN A 233 47.74 -12.04 -20.22
CA ASN A 233 48.77 -12.04 -21.26
C ASN A 233 49.92 -11.06 -20.94
N PHE A 234 49.61 -9.88 -20.35
CA PHE A 234 50.64 -8.93 -19.91
C PHE A 234 51.44 -9.45 -18.71
N TYR A 235 50.81 -10.08 -17.72
CA TYR A 235 51.54 -10.72 -16.61
C TYR A 235 52.39 -11.91 -17.05
N ASP A 236 52.03 -12.61 -18.11
CA ASP A 236 52.87 -13.66 -18.69
C ASP A 236 54.01 -13.08 -19.53
N PHE A 237 53.79 -11.99 -20.28
CA PHE A 237 54.86 -11.21 -20.91
C PHE A 237 55.87 -10.67 -19.86
N LEU A 238 55.40 -10.25 -18.68
CA LEU A 238 56.23 -9.75 -17.59
C LEU A 238 57.19 -10.81 -16.98
N HIS A 239 57.14 -12.08 -17.41
CA HIS A 239 58.10 -13.13 -17.02
C HIS A 239 59.58 -12.76 -17.19
N LEU A 240 59.89 -11.77 -18.04
CA LEU A 240 61.23 -11.22 -18.26
C LEU A 240 61.79 -10.44 -17.03
N ASN A 241 60.93 -10.00 -16.11
CA ASN A 241 61.31 -9.42 -14.81
C ASN A 241 60.52 -10.11 -13.67
N ARG A 242 60.97 -11.32 -13.33
CA ARG A 242 60.31 -12.22 -12.36
C ARG A 242 60.00 -11.56 -11.01
N ASP A 243 60.94 -10.77 -10.46
CA ASP A 243 60.82 -10.20 -9.11
C ASP A 243 59.64 -9.22 -8.96
N LEU A 244 59.30 -8.45 -10.00
CA LEU A 244 58.14 -7.54 -9.98
C LEU A 244 56.81 -8.31 -10.05
N ARG A 245 56.75 -9.33 -10.92
CA ARG A 245 55.57 -10.21 -11.09
C ARG A 245 55.25 -10.96 -9.81
N ASP A 246 56.25 -11.54 -9.16
CA ASP A 246 56.09 -12.35 -7.95
C ASP A 246 55.68 -11.47 -6.74
N LEU A 247 56.17 -10.23 -6.66
CA LEU A 247 55.72 -9.24 -5.66
C LEU A 247 54.24 -8.90 -5.86
N ASP A 248 53.83 -8.60 -7.10
CA ASP A 248 52.44 -8.29 -7.44
C ASP A 248 51.51 -9.48 -7.17
N PHE A 249 51.91 -10.71 -7.50
CA PHE A 249 51.15 -11.92 -7.21
C PHE A 249 50.97 -12.13 -5.70
N LYS A 250 52.01 -11.88 -4.90
CA LYS A 250 51.92 -11.94 -3.44
C LYS A 250 50.98 -10.87 -2.89
N HIS A 251 51.06 -9.64 -3.40
CA HIS A 251 50.19 -8.54 -2.97
C HIS A 251 48.72 -8.80 -3.33
N ASN A 252 48.45 -9.26 -4.56
CA ASN A 252 47.12 -9.66 -5.01
C ASN A 252 46.57 -10.82 -4.15
N LEU A 253 47.41 -11.80 -3.80
CA LEU A 253 47.03 -12.91 -2.92
C LEU A 253 46.66 -12.43 -1.51
N GLU A 254 47.47 -11.58 -0.89
CA GLU A 254 47.20 -10.99 0.42
C GLU A 254 45.89 -10.17 0.45
N LEU A 255 45.53 -9.49 -0.66
CA LEU A 255 44.27 -8.76 -0.78
C LEU A 255 43.08 -9.68 -1.06
N LYS A 256 43.24 -10.70 -1.92
CA LYS A 256 42.18 -11.70 -2.18
C LYS A 256 41.84 -12.52 -0.94
N LEU A 257 42.84 -12.89 -0.13
CA LEU A 257 42.62 -13.56 1.15
C LEU A 257 41.80 -12.70 2.13
N LYS A 258 42.05 -11.39 2.21
CA LYS A 258 41.23 -10.46 3.03
C LYS A 258 39.79 -10.35 2.54
N ILE A 259 39.57 -10.33 1.22
CA ILE A 259 38.23 -10.36 0.63
C ILE A 259 37.50 -11.67 1.00
N ILE A 260 38.20 -12.80 0.97
CA ILE A 260 37.66 -14.11 1.37
C ILE A 260 37.32 -14.13 2.86
N GLU A 261 38.21 -13.67 3.74
CA GLU A 261 37.96 -13.56 5.18
C GLU A 261 36.71 -12.70 5.47
N GLN A 262 36.56 -11.58 4.76
CA GLN A 262 35.36 -10.73 4.86
C GLN A 262 34.10 -11.44 4.34
N ALA A 263 34.16 -12.14 3.22
CA ALA A 263 33.03 -12.93 2.71
C ALA A 263 32.64 -14.07 3.68
N GLU A 264 33.63 -14.77 4.27
CA GLU A 264 33.43 -15.81 5.29
C GLU A 264 32.88 -15.27 6.62
N GLU A 265 33.08 -13.98 6.92
CA GLU A 265 32.44 -13.28 8.04
C GLU A 265 30.99 -12.88 7.70
N LEU A 266 30.75 -12.28 6.54
CA LEU A 266 29.41 -11.92 6.06
C LEU A 266 28.49 -13.16 5.92
N ALA A 267 29.05 -14.32 5.58
CA ALA A 267 28.34 -15.61 5.55
C ALA A 267 27.85 -16.12 6.92
N LYS A 268 28.23 -15.45 8.02
CA LYS A 268 27.77 -15.71 9.40
C LYS A 268 26.86 -14.61 9.94
N GLU A 269 26.64 -13.52 9.20
CA GLU A 269 25.83 -12.38 9.65
C GLU A 269 24.33 -12.67 9.53
N GLU A 270 23.56 -12.33 10.57
CA GLU A 270 22.08 -12.51 10.58
C GLU A 270 21.35 -11.63 9.54
N ASN A 271 21.95 -10.53 9.10
CA ASN A 271 21.33 -9.56 8.21
C ASN A 271 21.66 -9.85 6.74
N SER A 272 20.97 -10.81 6.13
CA SER A 272 21.19 -11.23 4.75
C SER A 272 21.17 -10.08 3.72
N ASN A 273 20.40 -9.01 3.98
CA ASN A 273 20.33 -7.82 3.13
C ASN A 273 21.53 -6.87 3.29
N ARG A 274 22.25 -6.91 4.42
CA ARG A 274 23.54 -6.24 4.57
C ARG A 274 24.64 -7.10 3.96
N ALA A 275 24.70 -8.38 4.34
CA ALA A 275 25.67 -9.35 3.83
C ALA A 275 25.74 -9.37 2.30
N PHE A 276 24.59 -9.42 1.61
CA PHE A 276 24.55 -9.41 0.14
C PHE A 276 25.08 -8.10 -0.48
N ARG A 277 24.78 -6.93 0.09
CA ARG A 277 25.27 -5.65 -0.43
C ARG A 277 26.77 -5.45 -0.22
N GLU A 278 27.32 -6.03 0.84
CA GLU A 278 28.77 -6.01 1.07
C GLU A 278 29.47 -7.06 0.20
N LEU A 279 28.87 -8.25 0.00
CA LEU A 279 29.32 -9.25 -0.97
C LEU A 279 29.37 -8.70 -2.41
N GLN A 280 28.36 -7.93 -2.82
CA GLN A 280 28.34 -7.21 -4.11
C GLN A 280 29.59 -6.33 -4.27
N ALA A 281 29.96 -5.57 -3.23
CA ALA A 281 31.17 -4.74 -3.24
C ALA A 281 32.46 -5.58 -3.26
N LEU A 282 32.51 -6.69 -2.51
CA LEU A 282 33.64 -7.63 -2.54
C LEU A 282 33.85 -8.26 -3.93
N HIS A 283 32.79 -8.64 -4.63
CA HIS A 283 32.84 -9.11 -6.02
C HIS A 283 33.39 -8.04 -6.96
N LYS A 284 32.97 -6.78 -6.79
CA LYS A 284 33.51 -5.66 -7.57
C LYS A 284 35.01 -5.47 -7.33
N MET A 285 35.46 -5.49 -6.07
CA MET A 285 36.88 -5.39 -5.73
C MET A 285 37.69 -6.57 -6.29
N TRP A 286 37.18 -7.80 -6.17
CA TRP A 286 37.80 -9.01 -6.69
C TRP A 286 38.02 -8.97 -8.21
N LYS A 287 37.06 -8.41 -8.97
CA LYS A 287 37.09 -8.35 -10.44
C LYS A 287 37.74 -7.10 -11.03
N GLU A 288 37.54 -5.92 -10.45
CA GLU A 288 37.99 -4.65 -11.04
C GLU A 288 39.28 -4.11 -10.39
N GLU A 289 39.57 -4.45 -9.14
CA GLU A 289 40.72 -3.87 -8.41
C GLU A 289 41.94 -4.80 -8.32
N LEU A 290 41.74 -6.11 -8.30
CA LEU A 290 42.78 -7.11 -8.04
C LEU A 290 43.23 -7.88 -9.29
N GLY A 291 44.54 -8.03 -9.44
CA GLY A 291 45.14 -8.77 -10.55
C GLY A 291 45.10 -10.30 -10.38
N PRO A 292 45.70 -11.03 -11.33
CA PRO A 292 45.92 -12.47 -11.21
C PRO A 292 46.88 -12.80 -10.06
N VAL A 293 46.83 -14.06 -9.63
CA VAL A 293 47.74 -14.66 -8.65
C VAL A 293 48.50 -15.84 -9.28
N ALA A 294 49.53 -16.33 -8.58
CA ALA A 294 50.26 -17.54 -8.95
C ALA A 294 49.31 -18.74 -9.14
N LYS A 295 49.55 -19.56 -10.16
CA LYS A 295 48.64 -20.65 -10.59
C LYS A 295 48.27 -21.60 -9.44
N GLU A 296 49.24 -21.90 -8.58
CA GLU A 296 49.11 -22.79 -7.42
C GLU A 296 48.02 -22.36 -6.42
N HIS A 297 47.72 -21.06 -6.31
CA HIS A 297 46.72 -20.54 -5.38
C HIS A 297 45.36 -20.23 -6.03
N ARG A 298 45.27 -20.20 -7.37
CA ARG A 298 44.07 -19.71 -8.08
C ARG A 298 42.80 -20.48 -7.72
N GLU A 299 42.90 -21.80 -7.72
CA GLU A 299 41.79 -22.72 -7.44
C GLU A 299 41.38 -22.66 -5.97
N GLU A 300 42.33 -22.72 -5.03
CA GLU A 300 42.08 -22.65 -3.59
C GLU A 300 41.35 -21.35 -3.18
N ILE A 301 41.82 -20.19 -3.67
CA ILE A 301 41.19 -18.92 -3.32
C ILE A 301 39.83 -18.75 -4.00
N TRP A 302 39.65 -19.30 -5.20
CA TRP A 302 38.38 -19.26 -5.91
C TRP A 302 37.33 -20.10 -5.19
N GLU A 303 37.65 -21.36 -4.87
CA GLU A 303 36.77 -22.29 -4.16
C GLU A 303 36.28 -21.69 -2.82
N ARG A 304 37.19 -21.12 -2.03
CA ARG A 304 36.82 -20.44 -0.77
C ARG A 304 35.92 -19.23 -0.98
N PHE A 305 36.21 -18.39 -1.98
CA PHE A 305 35.39 -17.22 -2.28
C PHE A 305 34.00 -17.61 -2.79
N SER A 306 33.93 -18.63 -3.65
CA SER A 306 32.69 -19.18 -4.19
C SER A 306 31.83 -19.79 -3.09
N SER A 307 32.40 -20.65 -2.25
CA SER A 307 31.72 -21.27 -1.10
C SER A 307 31.11 -20.23 -0.14
N ALA A 308 31.86 -19.16 0.17
CA ALA A 308 31.36 -18.04 0.98
C ALA A 308 30.22 -17.27 0.28
N THR A 309 30.38 -17.01 -1.03
CA THR A 309 29.38 -16.35 -1.89
C THR A 309 28.07 -17.13 -1.91
N LYS A 310 28.13 -18.44 -2.19
CA LYS A 310 27.00 -19.38 -2.21
C LYS A 310 26.24 -19.37 -0.90
N LYS A 311 26.94 -19.47 0.23
CA LYS A 311 26.32 -19.46 1.56
C LYS A 311 25.58 -18.16 1.88
N ILE A 312 26.09 -17.00 1.46
CA ILE A 312 25.38 -15.71 1.62
C ILE A 312 24.12 -15.68 0.76
N HIS A 313 24.16 -16.25 -0.44
CA HIS A 313 23.00 -16.35 -1.33
C HIS A 313 21.93 -17.28 -0.75
N GLU A 314 22.30 -18.47 -0.27
CA GLU A 314 21.41 -19.41 0.43
C GLU A 314 20.73 -18.74 1.64
N ASN A 315 21.50 -18.07 2.50
CA ASN A 315 20.97 -17.30 3.64
C ASN A 315 19.99 -16.18 3.22
N ARG A 316 20.19 -15.57 2.04
CA ARG A 316 19.29 -14.56 1.47
C ARG A 316 18.03 -15.19 0.88
N GLN A 317 18.15 -16.32 0.19
CA GLN A 317 17.03 -17.07 -0.36
C GLN A 317 16.11 -17.59 0.76
N GLU A 318 16.68 -18.15 1.83
CA GLU A 318 15.90 -18.57 3.00
C GLU A 318 15.21 -17.39 3.69
N TYR A 319 15.89 -16.26 3.85
CA TYR A 319 15.30 -15.05 4.41
C TYR A 319 14.06 -14.59 3.63
N PHE A 320 14.14 -14.52 2.29
CA PHE A 320 12.99 -14.14 1.46
C PHE A 320 11.89 -15.20 1.45
N ALA A 321 12.23 -16.49 1.41
CA ALA A 321 11.26 -17.57 1.51
C ALA A 321 10.49 -17.54 2.86
N ASN A 322 11.17 -17.16 3.95
CA ASN A 322 10.53 -17.00 5.25
C ASN A 322 9.69 -15.72 5.35
N LEU A 323 10.09 -14.62 4.69
CA LEU A 323 9.23 -13.44 4.54
C LEU A 323 7.96 -13.72 3.74
N ASP A 324 8.05 -14.46 2.64
CA ASP A 324 6.89 -14.80 1.82
C ASP A 324 5.90 -15.68 2.59
N LYS A 325 6.37 -16.68 3.36
CA LYS A 325 5.52 -17.44 4.30
C LYS A 325 4.81 -16.53 5.31
N ILE A 326 5.49 -15.53 5.86
CA ILE A 326 4.88 -14.54 6.78
C ILE A 326 3.82 -13.72 6.04
N TYR A 327 4.08 -13.28 4.81
CA TYR A 327 3.12 -12.54 4.00
C TYR A 327 1.90 -13.38 3.62
N GLU A 328 2.04 -14.67 3.34
CA GLU A 328 0.94 -15.61 3.13
C GLU A 328 0.09 -15.79 4.40
N GLN A 329 0.72 -15.96 5.57
CA GLN A 329 0.00 -16.00 6.85
C GLN A 329 -0.77 -14.70 7.13
N ASN A 330 -0.17 -13.55 6.83
CA ASN A 330 -0.82 -12.24 6.94
C ASN A 330 -1.99 -12.11 5.95
N LEU A 331 -1.87 -12.65 4.73
CA LEU A 331 -2.94 -12.69 3.75
C LEU A 331 -4.13 -13.52 4.25
N ILE A 332 -3.87 -14.68 4.85
CA ILE A 332 -4.91 -15.52 5.48
C ILE A 332 -5.62 -14.74 6.59
N LYS A 333 -4.88 -14.15 7.54
CA LYS A 333 -5.43 -13.32 8.63
C LYS A 333 -6.27 -12.15 8.09
N LYS A 334 -5.78 -11.44 7.07
CA LYS A 334 -6.53 -10.30 6.49
C LYS A 334 -7.80 -10.72 5.76
N ASN A 335 -7.81 -11.86 5.07
CA ASN A 335 -9.04 -12.39 4.47
C ASN A 335 -10.05 -12.85 5.53
N ASP A 336 -9.60 -13.48 6.61
CA ASP A 336 -10.47 -13.84 7.75
C ASP A 336 -11.09 -12.60 8.40
N ILE A 337 -10.31 -11.53 8.61
CA ILE A 337 -10.81 -10.24 9.11
C ILE A 337 -11.83 -9.61 8.15
N ILE A 338 -11.60 -9.66 6.84
CA ILE A 338 -12.57 -9.20 5.82
C ILE A 338 -13.88 -9.99 5.96
N ASN A 339 -13.81 -11.33 6.00
CA ASN A 339 -14.98 -12.19 6.16
C ASN A 339 -15.75 -11.89 7.46
N LYS A 340 -15.05 -11.61 8.58
CA LYS A 340 -15.67 -11.20 9.84
C LYS A 340 -16.39 -9.86 9.73
N ILE A 341 -15.85 -8.89 8.99
CA ILE A 341 -16.53 -7.60 8.72
C ILE A 341 -17.80 -7.83 7.88
N ASP A 342 -17.75 -8.72 6.89
CA ASP A 342 -18.91 -9.04 6.05
C ASP A 342 -20.02 -9.76 6.85
N LEU A 343 -19.67 -10.75 7.69
CA LEU A 343 -20.63 -11.39 8.60
C LEU A 343 -21.30 -10.40 9.55
N VAL A 344 -20.55 -9.44 10.11
CA VAL A 344 -21.11 -8.37 10.96
C VAL A 344 -21.98 -7.39 10.17
N ALA A 345 -21.74 -7.25 8.86
CA ALA A 345 -22.59 -6.48 7.96
C ALA A 345 -23.85 -7.26 7.53
N GLU A 346 -23.83 -8.59 7.51
CA GLU A 346 -24.98 -9.45 7.18
C GLU A 346 -26.00 -9.57 8.32
N ASP A 347 -25.56 -9.53 9.58
CA ASP A 347 -26.43 -9.54 10.76
C ASP A 347 -27.57 -8.48 10.67
N GLU A 348 -28.82 -8.96 10.65
CA GLU A 348 -30.04 -8.13 10.51
C GLU A 348 -30.52 -7.44 11.80
N SER A 349 -29.83 -7.62 12.94
CA SER A 349 -30.24 -7.01 14.21
C SER A 349 -30.21 -5.47 14.15
N ASN A 350 -31.42 -4.89 14.22
CA ASN A 350 -31.71 -3.49 13.85
C ASN A 350 -32.17 -2.63 15.04
N ASN A 351 -31.50 -2.72 16.19
CA ASN A 351 -31.71 -1.80 17.31
C ASN A 351 -30.45 -0.95 17.57
N HIS A 352 -30.60 0.20 18.22
CA HIS A 352 -29.48 1.13 18.46
C HIS A 352 -28.33 0.49 19.24
N SER A 353 -28.63 -0.36 20.23
CA SER A 353 -27.60 -1.04 21.06
C SER A 353 -26.81 -2.07 20.23
N ALA A 354 -27.50 -2.83 19.37
CA ALA A 354 -26.86 -3.75 18.42
C ALA A 354 -25.95 -3.00 17.44
N TRP A 355 -26.42 -1.89 16.86
CA TRP A 355 -25.58 -1.05 15.97
C TRP A 355 -24.35 -0.48 16.68
N GLN A 356 -24.45 -0.02 17.92
CA GLN A 356 -23.29 0.42 18.71
C GLN A 356 -22.28 -0.71 18.96
N LYS A 357 -22.75 -1.94 19.21
CA LYS A 357 -21.86 -3.11 19.35
C LYS A 357 -21.17 -3.46 18.02
N LYS A 358 -21.94 -3.53 16.92
CA LYS A 358 -21.41 -3.79 15.56
C LYS A 358 -20.34 -2.79 15.15
N ILE A 359 -20.54 -1.49 15.44
CA ILE A 359 -19.56 -0.44 15.16
C ILE A 359 -18.23 -0.73 15.88
N LYS A 360 -18.27 -1.02 17.19
CA LYS A 360 -17.06 -1.35 17.96
C LYS A 360 -16.34 -2.60 17.46
N ILE A 361 -17.09 -3.63 17.06
CA ILE A 361 -16.51 -4.86 16.49
C ILE A 361 -15.81 -4.55 15.15
N VAL A 362 -16.45 -3.80 14.25
CA VAL A 362 -15.84 -3.41 12.97
C VAL A 362 -14.65 -2.47 13.17
N GLU A 363 -14.67 -1.59 14.17
CA GLU A 363 -13.51 -0.75 14.52
C GLU A 363 -12.32 -1.58 14.98
N ALA A 364 -12.51 -2.53 15.91
CA ALA A 364 -11.46 -3.46 16.33
C ALA A 364 -10.92 -4.30 15.16
N LEU A 365 -11.79 -4.87 14.32
CA LEU A 365 -11.39 -5.63 13.13
C LEU A 365 -10.60 -4.78 12.13
N ARG A 366 -10.90 -3.48 12.00
CA ARG A 366 -10.10 -2.57 11.16
C ARG A 366 -8.71 -2.34 11.76
N GLU A 367 -8.59 -2.18 13.07
CA GLU A 367 -7.29 -2.06 13.75
C GLU A 367 -6.45 -3.34 13.59
N GLU A 368 -7.05 -4.52 13.80
CA GLU A 368 -6.42 -5.82 13.52
C GLU A 368 -5.93 -5.94 12.06
N PHE A 369 -6.72 -5.48 11.08
CA PHE A 369 -6.34 -5.51 9.66
C PHE A 369 -5.08 -4.68 9.36
N PHE A 370 -4.93 -3.53 10.04
CA PHE A 370 -3.74 -2.68 9.90
C PHE A 370 -2.54 -3.24 10.67
N GLN A 371 -2.75 -3.87 11.83
CA GLN A 371 -1.70 -4.53 12.60
C GLN A 371 -1.19 -5.84 11.96
N ALA A 372 -2.01 -6.53 11.16
CA ALA A 372 -1.66 -7.80 10.50
C ALA A 372 -0.61 -7.69 9.35
N GLY A 373 0.24 -6.67 9.35
CA GLY A 373 1.44 -6.59 8.50
C GLY A 373 1.19 -6.42 6.99
N LYS A 374 2.22 -6.75 6.20
CA LYS A 374 2.17 -6.75 4.72
C LYS A 374 1.72 -8.12 4.18
N VAL A 375 1.18 -8.12 2.96
CA VAL A 375 0.77 -9.30 2.19
C VAL A 375 1.55 -9.36 0.86
N PRO A 376 1.55 -10.47 0.11
CA PRO A 376 2.35 -10.60 -1.11
C PRO A 376 1.96 -9.55 -2.14
N VAL A 377 2.95 -8.94 -2.80
CA VAL A 377 2.77 -7.76 -3.67
C VAL A 377 1.70 -8.00 -4.74
N LYS A 378 1.70 -9.20 -5.35
CA LYS A 378 0.75 -9.62 -6.40
C LYS A 378 -0.73 -9.51 -6.00
N VAL A 379 -1.07 -9.62 -4.71
CA VAL A 379 -2.45 -9.61 -4.20
C VAL A 379 -2.79 -8.41 -3.32
N ASN A 380 -1.83 -7.52 -3.06
CA ASN A 380 -1.98 -6.41 -2.12
C ASN A 380 -3.12 -5.44 -2.50
N GLU A 381 -3.18 -4.96 -3.75
CA GLU A 381 -4.26 -4.05 -4.20
C GLU A 381 -5.63 -4.76 -4.22
N ALA A 382 -5.68 -6.06 -4.53
CA ALA A 382 -6.91 -6.84 -4.51
C ALA A 382 -7.47 -7.04 -3.10
N THR A 383 -6.62 -7.41 -2.13
CA THR A 383 -7.01 -7.57 -0.71
C THR A 383 -7.44 -6.22 -0.11
N TRP A 384 -6.74 -5.14 -0.43
CA TRP A 384 -7.11 -3.78 0.00
C TRP A 384 -8.44 -3.32 -0.59
N LYS A 385 -8.71 -3.63 -1.87
CA LYS A 385 -10.00 -3.34 -2.51
C LYS A 385 -11.14 -4.09 -1.81
N LYS A 386 -11.00 -5.39 -1.55
CA LYS A 386 -11.99 -6.19 -0.80
C LYS A 386 -12.29 -5.58 0.57
N PHE A 387 -11.27 -5.27 1.36
CA PHE A 387 -11.44 -4.61 2.66
C PHE A 387 -12.17 -3.26 2.56
N LYS A 388 -11.79 -2.39 1.60
CA LYS A 388 -12.51 -1.13 1.35
C LYS A 388 -13.99 -1.38 1.00
N GLU A 389 -14.30 -2.46 0.29
CA GLU A 389 -15.65 -2.82 -0.13
C GLU A 389 -16.52 -3.33 1.03
N SER A 390 -16.03 -4.28 1.84
CA SER A 390 -16.71 -4.79 3.05
C SER A 390 -17.01 -3.65 4.04
N VAL A 391 -16.01 -2.80 4.31
CA VAL A 391 -16.18 -1.61 5.19
C VAL A 391 -17.17 -0.61 4.60
N ARG A 392 -17.23 -0.42 3.27
CA ARG A 392 -18.24 0.42 2.61
C ARG A 392 -19.64 -0.19 2.70
N SER A 393 -19.78 -1.50 2.55
CA SER A 393 -21.05 -2.24 2.67
C SER A 393 -21.65 -2.06 4.07
N PHE A 394 -20.84 -2.32 5.11
CA PHE A 394 -21.21 -2.07 6.51
C PHE A 394 -21.66 -0.62 6.74
N ASN A 395 -20.85 0.36 6.30
CA ASN A 395 -21.17 1.77 6.50
C ASN A 395 -22.43 2.23 5.74
N ARG A 396 -22.73 1.66 4.56
CA ARG A 396 -23.99 1.91 3.84
C ARG A 396 -25.20 1.44 4.66
N LYS A 397 -25.17 0.21 5.19
CA LYS A 397 -26.24 -0.33 6.04
C LYS A 397 -26.41 0.51 7.33
N LYS A 398 -25.31 0.83 8.01
CA LYS A 398 -25.27 1.71 9.20
C LYS A 398 -25.92 3.07 8.91
N ASN A 399 -25.49 3.75 7.85
CA ASN A 399 -25.97 5.08 7.51
C ASN A 399 -27.45 5.05 7.09
N SER A 400 -27.90 3.99 6.42
CA SER A 400 -29.32 3.78 6.10
C SER A 400 -30.17 3.66 7.37
N PHE A 401 -29.74 2.82 8.33
CA PHE A 401 -30.44 2.65 9.61
C PHE A 401 -30.59 3.97 10.38
N TYR A 402 -29.49 4.73 10.56
CA TYR A 402 -29.56 6.02 11.27
C TYR A 402 -30.35 7.09 10.50
N LYS A 403 -30.36 7.06 9.17
CA LYS A 403 -31.21 7.93 8.33
C LYS A 403 -32.69 7.59 8.50
N GLY A 404 -33.04 6.31 8.53
CA GLY A 404 -34.39 5.82 8.84
C GLY A 404 -34.84 6.25 10.23
N LEU A 405 -34.07 5.92 11.27
CA LEU A 405 -34.37 6.30 12.66
C LEU A 405 -34.56 7.82 12.83
N LYS A 406 -33.77 8.64 12.12
CA LYS A 406 -33.94 10.10 12.10
C LYS A 406 -35.24 10.52 11.40
N LYS A 407 -35.60 9.90 10.27
CA LYS A 407 -36.88 10.13 9.57
C LYS A 407 -38.06 9.82 10.48
N ASP A 408 -38.05 8.65 11.12
CA ASP A 408 -39.13 8.20 12.02
C ASP A 408 -39.30 9.17 13.21
N GLN A 409 -38.19 9.64 13.78
CA GLN A 409 -38.22 10.67 14.84
C GLN A 409 -38.84 11.99 14.34
N PHE A 410 -38.53 12.43 13.12
CA PHE A 410 -39.14 13.63 12.53
C PHE A 410 -40.63 13.44 12.21
N GLU A 411 -41.06 12.25 11.78
CA GLU A 411 -42.48 11.94 11.57
C GLU A 411 -43.24 11.89 12.90
N ASN A 412 -42.65 11.29 13.94
CA ASN A 412 -43.20 11.32 15.30
C ASN A 412 -43.30 12.76 15.84
N LEU A 413 -42.32 13.62 15.53
CA LEU A 413 -42.33 15.03 15.91
C LEU A 413 -43.50 15.77 15.23
N LYS A 414 -43.72 15.56 13.93
CA LYS A 414 -44.88 16.14 13.20
C LYS A 414 -46.21 15.73 13.83
N LYS A 415 -46.43 14.42 14.03
CA LYS A 415 -47.64 13.88 14.67
C LYS A 415 -47.87 14.47 16.07
N LYS A 416 -46.80 14.63 16.87
CA LYS A 416 -46.89 15.25 18.20
C LYS A 416 -47.19 16.75 18.15
N LEU A 417 -46.65 17.48 17.18
CA LEU A 417 -46.99 18.89 16.95
C LEU A 417 -48.44 19.07 16.48
N GLU A 418 -48.97 18.16 15.66
CA GLU A 418 -50.39 18.14 15.26
C GLU A 418 -51.31 17.91 16.47
N LEU A 419 -50.99 16.95 17.35
CA LEU A 419 -51.73 16.76 18.60
C LEU A 419 -51.68 17.98 19.53
N ILE A 420 -50.53 18.66 19.63
CA ILE A 420 -50.41 19.92 20.38
C ILE A 420 -51.29 20.99 19.77
N LYS A 421 -51.29 21.16 18.45
CA LYS A 421 -52.14 22.13 17.76
C LYS A 421 -53.62 21.90 18.06
N ILE A 422 -54.10 20.66 17.94
CA ILE A 422 -55.50 20.32 18.24
C ILE A 422 -55.81 20.57 19.73
N ALA A 423 -54.88 20.24 20.64
CA ALA A 423 -55.06 20.51 22.07
C ALA A 423 -55.13 22.01 22.38
N GLU A 424 -54.25 22.82 21.79
CA GLU A 424 -54.23 24.28 21.95
C GLU A 424 -55.48 24.95 21.37
N GLU A 425 -55.98 24.49 20.21
CA GLU A 425 -57.22 25.00 19.58
C GLU A 425 -58.47 24.67 20.41
N ASN A 426 -58.44 23.62 21.22
CA ASN A 426 -59.60 23.16 22.01
C ASN A 426 -59.51 23.48 23.51
N LYS A 427 -58.38 24.01 24.02
CA LYS A 427 -58.15 24.17 25.47
C LYS A 427 -59.11 25.13 26.18
N ASP A 428 -59.69 26.06 25.44
CA ASP A 428 -60.59 27.10 25.93
C ASP A 428 -62.08 26.75 25.76
N SER A 429 -62.38 25.68 25.01
CA SER A 429 -63.74 25.27 24.66
C SER A 429 -64.57 24.83 25.85
N GLU A 430 -65.86 25.18 25.82
CA GLU A 430 -66.84 24.93 26.88
C GLU A 430 -67.81 23.78 26.55
N ASP A 431 -67.69 23.18 25.36
CA ASP A 431 -68.35 21.91 25.07
C ASP A 431 -67.58 20.74 25.70
N PHE A 432 -67.75 20.59 27.01
CA PHE A 432 -67.13 19.51 27.77
C PHE A 432 -67.61 18.11 27.36
N LYS A 433 -68.77 17.98 26.68
CA LYS A 433 -69.30 16.67 26.24
C LYS A 433 -68.50 16.12 25.05
N THR A 434 -68.09 16.96 24.11
CA THR A 434 -67.30 16.53 22.94
C THR A 434 -65.79 16.64 23.16
N VAL A 435 -65.33 17.70 23.85
CA VAL A 435 -63.90 17.99 23.96
C VAL A 435 -63.20 17.13 25.03
N THR A 436 -63.88 16.71 26.10
CA THR A 436 -63.24 15.83 27.12
C THR A 436 -62.86 14.45 26.55
N PRO A 437 -63.72 13.74 25.78
CA PRO A 437 -63.32 12.54 25.04
C PRO A 437 -62.16 12.79 24.06
N LEU A 438 -62.18 13.91 23.33
CA LEU A 438 -61.11 14.29 22.40
C LEU A 438 -59.77 14.50 23.13
N MET A 439 -59.74 15.25 24.23
CA MET A 439 -58.52 15.53 24.99
C MET A 439 -57.94 14.25 25.62
N LYS A 440 -58.80 13.31 26.07
CA LYS A 440 -58.38 11.98 26.52
C LYS A 440 -57.78 11.14 25.38
N LYS A 441 -58.38 11.19 24.18
CA LYS A 441 -57.84 10.53 22.99
C LYS A 441 -56.47 11.09 22.63
N ILE A 442 -56.32 12.42 22.59
CA ILE A 442 -55.05 13.12 22.37
C ILE A 442 -53.96 12.68 23.36
N GLN A 443 -54.29 12.49 24.65
CA GLN A 443 -53.36 11.94 25.65
C GLN A 443 -53.00 10.46 25.44
N SER A 444 -53.88 9.66 24.85
CA SER A 444 -53.60 8.28 24.45
C SER A 444 -52.68 8.25 23.22
N ASP A 445 -53.03 9.01 22.18
CA ASP A 445 -52.28 9.11 20.93
C ASP A 445 -50.86 9.68 21.16
N TRP A 446 -50.71 10.65 22.08
CA TRP A 446 -49.40 11.16 22.48
C TRP A 446 -48.46 10.07 23.04
N LYS A 447 -49.01 9.13 23.81
CA LYS A 447 -48.27 8.02 24.43
C LYS A 447 -47.95 6.90 23.44
N SER A 448 -48.78 6.69 22.41
CA SER A 448 -48.54 5.68 21.37
C SER A 448 -47.54 6.15 20.31
N ILE A 449 -47.44 7.44 20.04
CA ILE A 449 -46.41 7.99 19.14
C ILE A 449 -45.03 7.87 19.80
N GLY A 450 -44.06 7.33 19.06
CA GLY A 450 -42.71 7.04 19.52
C GLY A 450 -41.83 8.25 19.84
N HIS A 451 -40.52 7.99 19.94
CA HIS A 451 -39.53 9.02 20.27
C HIS A 451 -39.38 10.08 19.17
N VAL A 452 -39.02 11.29 19.60
CA VAL A 452 -38.77 12.48 18.77
C VAL A 452 -37.29 12.90 18.91
N PRO A 453 -36.78 13.83 18.09
CA PRO A 453 -35.42 14.34 18.26
C PRO A 453 -35.22 14.94 19.65
N ARG A 454 -34.11 14.59 20.31
CA ARG A 454 -33.84 14.98 21.71
C ARG A 454 -33.87 16.50 21.94
N LYS A 455 -33.53 17.30 20.92
CA LYS A 455 -33.59 18.77 20.94
C LYS A 455 -35.02 19.32 21.11
N ASP A 456 -36.02 18.61 20.61
CA ASP A 456 -37.41 19.06 20.58
C ASP A 456 -38.27 18.46 21.69
N SER A 457 -37.90 17.28 22.19
CA SER A 457 -38.63 16.50 23.21
C SER A 457 -39.17 17.33 24.38
N ASP A 458 -38.30 18.05 25.08
CA ASP A 458 -38.69 18.79 26.30
C ASP A 458 -39.58 20.01 25.98
N ARG A 459 -39.38 20.63 24.82
CA ARG A 459 -40.17 21.78 24.36
C ARG A 459 -41.59 21.35 24.05
N ILE A 460 -41.75 20.31 23.22
CA ILE A 460 -43.08 19.84 22.82
C ILE A 460 -43.84 19.24 24.01
N TRP A 461 -43.14 18.57 24.93
CA TRP A 461 -43.76 18.02 26.15
C TRP A 461 -44.31 19.11 27.07
N LYS A 462 -43.58 20.22 27.25
CA LYS A 462 -44.06 21.37 28.04
C LYS A 462 -45.30 22.00 27.41
N GLN A 463 -45.32 22.20 26.09
CA GLN A 463 -46.48 22.74 25.36
C GLN A 463 -47.70 21.81 25.49
N PHE A 464 -47.52 20.52 25.17
CA PHE A 464 -48.55 19.50 25.29
C PHE A 464 -49.18 19.43 26.69
N LYS A 465 -48.33 19.37 27.72
CA LYS A 465 -48.77 19.33 29.11
C LYS A 465 -49.48 20.63 29.51
N GLY A 466 -49.00 21.78 29.04
CA GLY A 466 -49.65 23.08 29.26
C GLY A 466 -51.08 23.13 28.74
N ALA A 467 -51.28 22.79 27.46
CA ALA A 467 -52.60 22.77 26.82
C ALA A 467 -53.57 21.78 27.50
N CYS A 468 -53.10 20.56 27.79
CA CYS A 468 -53.92 19.56 28.49
C CYS A 468 -54.29 20.02 29.91
N ASN A 469 -53.33 20.51 30.69
CA ASN A 469 -53.58 20.98 32.05
C ASN A 469 -54.61 22.13 32.04
N HIS A 470 -54.42 23.14 31.19
CA HIS A 470 -55.34 24.28 31.07
C HIS A 470 -56.80 23.84 30.87
N TYR A 471 -57.03 22.90 29.95
CA TYR A 471 -58.36 22.35 29.69
C TYR A 471 -58.94 21.61 30.91
N PHE A 472 -58.17 20.71 31.51
CA PHE A 472 -58.65 19.92 32.65
C PHE A 472 -58.84 20.77 33.91
N ASP A 473 -57.99 21.78 34.15
CA ASP A 473 -58.15 22.74 35.23
C ASP A 473 -59.44 23.56 35.06
N LYS A 474 -59.75 24.05 33.84
CA LYS A 474 -61.03 24.72 33.52
C LYS A 474 -62.23 23.78 33.69
N PHE A 475 -62.15 22.53 33.22
CA PHE A 475 -63.19 21.51 33.39
C PHE A 475 -63.44 21.19 34.88
N HIS A 476 -62.38 21.03 35.67
CA HIS A 476 -62.48 20.76 37.10
C HIS A 476 -63.02 21.96 37.89
N ALA A 477 -62.66 23.19 37.50
CA ALA A 477 -63.24 24.40 38.08
C ALA A 477 -64.75 24.49 37.82
N ASN A 478 -65.18 24.37 36.56
CA ASN A 478 -66.61 24.38 36.19
C ASN A 478 -67.39 23.26 36.90
N LYS A 479 -66.85 22.04 36.95
CA LYS A 479 -67.49 20.93 37.68
C LYS A 479 -67.56 21.20 39.19
N LYS A 480 -66.53 21.80 39.79
CA LYS A 480 -66.53 22.16 41.22
C LYS A 480 -67.58 23.24 41.53
N GLU A 481 -67.78 24.18 40.62
CA GLU A 481 -68.78 25.24 40.72
C GLU A 481 -70.20 24.67 40.55
N ALA A 482 -70.46 23.88 39.50
CA ALA A 482 -71.75 23.21 39.29
C ALA A 482 -72.15 22.28 40.45
N ASN A 483 -71.20 21.54 41.02
CA ASN A 483 -71.44 20.69 42.19
C ASN A 483 -71.34 21.44 43.54
N LYS A 484 -71.14 22.78 43.56
CA LYS A 484 -70.97 23.52 44.82
C LYS A 484 -72.23 23.46 45.68
N GLU A 485 -73.40 23.73 45.09
CA GLU A 485 -74.69 23.66 45.80
C GLU A 485 -75.01 22.24 46.26
N GLU A 486 -74.71 21.23 45.42
CA GLU A 486 -74.87 19.81 45.79
C GLU A 486 -73.97 19.41 46.97
N ASN A 487 -72.71 19.86 46.97
CA ASN A 487 -71.76 19.61 48.07
C ASN A 487 -72.18 20.34 49.35
N GLU A 488 -72.59 21.61 49.27
CA GLU A 488 -73.12 22.34 50.43
C GLU A 488 -74.41 21.70 50.97
N ALA A 489 -75.28 21.20 50.09
CA ALA A 489 -76.48 20.45 50.49
C ALA A 489 -76.13 19.09 51.11
N LEU A 490 -75.09 18.41 50.62
CA LEU A 490 -74.58 17.15 51.17
C LEU A 490 -73.94 17.37 52.54
N GLU A 491 -73.14 18.42 52.73
CA GLU A 491 -72.59 18.80 54.04
C GLU A 491 -73.70 19.15 55.03
N LYS A 492 -74.70 19.94 54.64
CA LYS A 492 -75.87 20.26 55.49
C LYS A 492 -76.65 18.99 55.87
N LYS A 493 -76.85 18.05 54.93
CA LYS A 493 -77.49 16.74 55.19
C LYS A 493 -76.65 15.87 56.13
N ASN A 494 -75.34 15.80 55.93
CA ASN A 494 -74.43 15.03 56.79
C ASN A 494 -74.37 15.62 58.21
N ALA A 495 -74.32 16.95 58.35
CA ALA A 495 -74.39 17.64 59.64
C ALA A 495 -75.74 17.38 60.35
N LEU A 496 -76.85 17.30 59.62
CA LEU A 496 -78.14 16.89 60.17
C LEU A 496 -78.12 15.42 60.63
N LEU A 497 -77.54 14.51 59.85
CA LEU A 497 -77.41 13.09 60.18
C LEU A 497 -76.52 12.86 61.41
N GLU A 498 -75.40 13.58 61.56
CA GLU A 498 -74.57 13.50 62.76
C GLU A 498 -75.27 14.10 63.99
N LYS A 499 -76.04 15.19 63.84
CA LYS A 499 -76.92 15.67 64.91
C LYS A 499 -77.95 14.61 65.31
N LEU A 500 -78.61 13.97 64.34
CA LEU A 500 -79.58 12.89 64.58
C LEU A 500 -78.96 11.68 65.29
N LYS A 501 -77.73 11.28 64.94
CA LYS A 501 -76.98 10.22 65.66
C LYS A 501 -76.59 10.63 67.08
N GLY A 502 -76.39 11.93 67.32
CA GLY A 502 -76.08 12.49 68.64
C GLY A 502 -77.28 12.57 69.60
N ILE A 503 -78.51 12.52 69.08
CA ILE A 503 -79.74 12.52 69.90
C ILE A 503 -79.88 11.17 70.62
N LYS A 504 -79.84 11.21 71.95
CA LYS A 504 -80.25 10.10 72.81
C LYS A 504 -81.60 10.45 73.43
N LEU A 505 -82.64 9.72 73.03
CA LEU A 505 -83.98 9.85 73.58
C LEU A 505 -83.96 9.47 75.08
N SER A 506 -84.52 10.32 75.93
CA SER A 506 -84.54 10.16 77.38
C SER A 506 -85.58 9.15 77.87
N GLY A 507 -86.54 8.78 77.01
CA GLY A 507 -87.62 7.84 77.33
C GLY A 507 -88.87 8.53 77.88
N LYS A 508 -88.95 9.85 77.81
CA LYS A 508 -90.11 10.65 78.26
C LYS A 508 -90.69 11.42 77.09
N GLN A 509 -91.85 10.97 76.63
CA GLN A 509 -92.51 11.46 75.42
C GLN A 509 -92.82 12.98 75.39
N LYS A 510 -92.85 13.69 76.53
CA LYS A 510 -93.01 15.16 76.57
C LYS A 510 -91.69 15.94 76.54
N GLU A 511 -90.57 15.32 76.93
CA GLU A 511 -89.24 15.94 76.96
C GLU A 511 -88.45 15.62 75.67
N ASP A 512 -88.83 14.56 74.94
CA ASP A 512 -88.16 14.08 73.72
C ASP A 512 -88.79 14.59 72.39
N ILE A 513 -89.72 15.56 72.42
CA ILE A 513 -90.48 16.05 71.24
C ILE A 513 -90.16 17.52 70.85
N GLU A 514 -89.42 18.26 71.68
CA GLU A 514 -88.80 19.55 71.30
C GLU A 514 -87.38 19.36 70.71
#